data_AF-A0A819D7V4-F1
#
_entry.id   AF-A0A819D7V4-F1
#
_cell.length_a   1.000
_cell.length_b   1.000
_cell.length_c   1.000
_cell.angle_alpha   90.00
_cell.angle_beta   90.00
_cell.angle_gamma   90.00
#
_symmetry.space_group_name_H-M   'P 1'
#
loop_
_entity.id
_entity.type
_entity.pdbx_description
1 polymer ?
#
loop_
_entity_poly.entity_id
_entity_poly.type
_entity_poly.pdbx_seq_one_letter_code
_entity_poly.pdbx_strand_id
1 'polypeptide(L)'
;MSKPPATIPASVKQTASVIFLHGLGDVGASWLEAFNTYRIPKAVPHVKFIFPNAPIQRVTLNMGMPMPTWFDIHGLDQNAKEDQPGIEKSSKYLSDLIEEEIKGGISPERIMVGGFSMGGAVAIHAALTSPHTLGGVLALSTWLPLSTTFPKALISGDKKVNLPILQCHGDQDSMVQVQWARLTEQGIKAMGFKQYTFKEYRNMEHSSCNEEMEDVKDENKEKRNEDRHARNKDTDNRPDRNKLAYTDACNLYWDYAMDNRYVYFMGKIVGDANPSTFQLINDGYAKDHKEIYYMGEKIEYASPHTFQLLGYGYAKTSFAVYYLNKEISGADANSFQSLGFGYAKDEDDVFYMGKKIKDALPSSFEFIGTSYTTDYSSAFCLGKH
;
A
#
# COMPACT_ATOMS: atom_id res chain seq x y z
N MET A 1 17.09 -18.88 -10.31
CA MET A 1 16.08 -18.45 -11.30
C MET A 1 14.96 -17.79 -10.52
N SER A 2 14.45 -16.63 -10.96
CA SER A 2 13.27 -16.01 -10.35
C SER A 2 12.06 -16.93 -10.53
N LYS A 3 11.16 -16.98 -9.55
CA LYS A 3 9.90 -17.72 -9.68
C LYS A 3 9.07 -17.09 -10.80
N PRO A 4 8.32 -17.88 -11.58
CA PRO A 4 7.44 -17.34 -12.61
C PRO A 4 6.46 -16.33 -12.00
N PRO A 5 5.99 -15.32 -12.77
CA PRO A 5 4.99 -14.38 -12.28
C PRO A 5 3.73 -15.09 -11.78
N ALA A 6 3.15 -14.59 -10.69
CA ALA A 6 1.79 -14.96 -10.32
C ALA A 6 0.84 -14.29 -11.30
N THR A 7 -0.24 -14.96 -11.70
CA THR A 7 -1.16 -14.41 -12.70
C THR A 7 -2.62 -14.67 -12.34
N ILE A 8 -3.47 -13.71 -12.68
CA ILE A 8 -4.93 -13.89 -12.69
C ILE A 8 -5.35 -13.85 -14.17
N PRO A 9 -5.80 -14.98 -14.75
CA PRO A 9 -6.26 -14.98 -16.13
C PRO A 9 -7.54 -14.15 -16.28
N ALA A 10 -7.74 -13.57 -17.46
CA ALA A 10 -9.04 -13.02 -17.81
C ALA A 10 -10.11 -14.13 -17.76
N SER A 11 -11.28 -13.83 -17.19
CA SER A 11 -12.39 -14.79 -17.10
C SER A 11 -13.26 -14.82 -18.36
N VAL A 12 -13.12 -13.80 -19.23
CA VAL A 12 -13.63 -13.78 -20.60
C VAL A 12 -12.47 -13.59 -21.58
N LYS A 13 -12.75 -13.44 -22.88
CA LYS A 13 -11.71 -13.15 -23.88
C LYS A 13 -10.83 -11.97 -23.42
N GLN A 14 -9.54 -12.24 -23.25
CA GLN A 14 -8.56 -11.23 -22.87
C GLN A 14 -8.50 -10.15 -23.95
N THR A 15 -8.60 -8.89 -23.54
CA THR A 15 -8.45 -7.71 -24.42
C THR A 15 -7.55 -6.62 -23.82
N ALA A 16 -7.01 -6.87 -22.63
CA ALA A 16 -6.10 -5.98 -21.92
C ALA A 16 -5.28 -6.77 -20.90
N SER A 17 -4.16 -6.18 -20.47
CA SER A 17 -3.27 -6.73 -19.46
C SER A 17 -2.83 -5.66 -18.47
N VAL A 18 -2.66 -6.05 -17.20
CA VAL A 18 -2.08 -5.21 -16.14
C VAL A 18 -0.88 -5.95 -15.58
N ILE A 19 0.29 -5.32 -15.59
CA ILE A 19 1.52 -5.85 -14.98
C ILE A 19 1.82 -5.03 -13.73
N PHE A 20 1.75 -5.62 -12.55
CA PHE A 20 1.85 -4.92 -11.27
C PHE A 20 3.03 -5.42 -10.42
N LEU A 21 3.96 -4.53 -10.07
CA LEU A 21 5.20 -4.85 -9.36
C LEU A 21 5.07 -4.55 -7.87
N HIS A 22 5.47 -5.53 -7.04
CA HIS A 22 5.46 -5.40 -5.58
C HIS A 22 6.60 -4.51 -5.05
N GLY A 23 6.52 -4.11 -3.78
CA GLY A 23 7.55 -3.35 -3.06
C GLY A 23 8.72 -4.20 -2.56
N LEU A 24 9.66 -3.57 -1.85
CA LEU A 24 10.84 -4.22 -1.29
C LEU A 24 10.46 -5.38 -0.34
N GLY A 25 11.12 -6.53 -0.48
CA GLY A 25 10.95 -7.67 0.43
C GLY A 25 9.67 -8.50 0.21
N ASP A 26 8.73 -8.01 -0.59
CA ASP A 26 7.46 -8.67 -0.89
C ASP A 26 7.58 -9.67 -2.09
N VAL A 27 6.45 -10.24 -2.51
CA VAL A 27 6.32 -11.15 -3.65
C VAL A 27 5.06 -10.82 -4.46
N GLY A 28 5.04 -11.21 -5.73
CA GLY A 28 3.88 -10.94 -6.60
C GLY A 28 2.57 -11.58 -6.12
N ALA A 29 2.65 -12.72 -5.42
CA ALA A 29 1.48 -13.42 -4.90
C ALA A 29 0.69 -12.58 -3.87
N SER A 30 1.34 -11.74 -3.06
CA SER A 30 0.66 -10.88 -2.08
C SER A 30 -0.27 -9.87 -2.77
N TRP A 31 0.17 -9.30 -3.88
CA TRP A 31 -0.62 -8.35 -4.67
C TRP A 31 -1.70 -9.03 -5.52
N LEU A 32 -1.47 -10.26 -5.95
CA LEU A 32 -2.53 -11.10 -6.52
C LEU A 32 -3.69 -11.25 -5.52
N GLU A 33 -3.38 -11.63 -4.27
CA GLU A 33 -4.39 -11.79 -3.22
C GLU A 33 -5.08 -10.46 -2.91
N ALA A 34 -4.33 -9.35 -2.82
CA ALA A 34 -4.92 -8.02 -2.64
C ALA A 34 -5.93 -7.69 -3.76
N PHE A 35 -5.56 -7.87 -5.03
CA PHE A 35 -6.45 -7.62 -6.16
C PHE A 35 -7.70 -8.49 -6.13
N ASN A 36 -7.59 -9.75 -5.68
CA ASN A 36 -8.74 -10.64 -5.48
C ASN A 36 -9.65 -10.18 -4.33
N THR A 37 -9.07 -9.80 -3.19
CA THR A 37 -9.79 -9.28 -2.01
C THR A 37 -10.67 -8.08 -2.40
N TYR A 38 -10.12 -7.13 -3.16
CA TYR A 38 -10.85 -5.96 -3.65
C TYR A 38 -11.74 -6.24 -4.87
N ARG A 39 -11.78 -7.49 -5.33
CA ARG A 39 -12.58 -7.97 -6.47
C ARG A 39 -12.30 -7.19 -7.76
N ILE A 40 -11.08 -6.71 -7.93
CA ILE A 40 -10.66 -5.96 -9.13
C ILE A 40 -10.81 -6.82 -10.39
N PRO A 41 -10.32 -8.08 -10.44
CA PRO A 41 -10.50 -8.92 -11.62
C PRO A 41 -11.97 -9.19 -11.98
N LYS A 42 -12.87 -9.19 -10.98
CA LYS A 42 -14.31 -9.35 -11.21
C LYS A 42 -14.93 -8.11 -11.84
N ALA A 43 -14.42 -6.91 -11.54
CA ALA A 43 -14.89 -5.66 -12.13
C ALA A 43 -14.45 -5.51 -13.59
N VAL A 44 -13.29 -6.08 -13.95
CA VAL A 44 -12.72 -6.02 -15.31
C VAL A 44 -12.40 -7.42 -15.86
N PRO A 45 -13.41 -8.27 -16.13
CA PRO A 45 -13.21 -9.69 -16.43
C PRO A 45 -12.40 -9.99 -17.69
N HIS A 46 -12.20 -8.99 -18.57
CA HIS A 46 -11.46 -9.08 -19.83
C HIS A 46 -9.96 -8.75 -19.68
N VAL A 47 -9.51 -8.44 -18.46
CA VAL A 47 -8.13 -8.07 -18.14
C VAL A 47 -7.40 -9.27 -17.55
N LYS A 48 -6.19 -9.56 -18.05
CA LYS A 48 -5.23 -10.46 -17.39
C LYS A 48 -4.34 -9.65 -16.45
N PHE A 49 -4.12 -10.15 -15.24
CA PHE A 49 -3.20 -9.52 -14.28
C PHE A 49 -1.94 -10.36 -14.13
N ILE A 50 -0.78 -9.70 -14.10
CA ILE A 50 0.55 -10.32 -14.03
C ILE A 50 1.31 -9.65 -12.88
N PHE A 51 1.72 -10.45 -11.91
CA PHE A 51 2.44 -10.02 -10.72
C PHE A 51 3.81 -10.71 -10.70
N PRO A 52 4.83 -10.12 -11.35
CA PRO A 52 6.16 -10.71 -11.39
C PRO A 52 6.82 -10.68 -10.01
N ASN A 53 7.85 -11.51 -9.83
CA ASN A 53 8.66 -11.55 -8.61
C ASN A 53 10.01 -10.89 -8.87
N ALA A 54 10.39 -9.97 -7.98
CA ALA A 54 11.74 -9.42 -7.99
C ALA A 54 12.79 -10.53 -7.73
N PRO A 55 13.98 -10.45 -8.33
CA PRO A 55 15.08 -11.33 -7.96
C PRO A 55 15.53 -11.07 -6.51
N ILE A 56 16.10 -12.08 -5.87
CA ILE A 56 16.77 -11.90 -4.58
C ILE A 56 18.12 -11.25 -4.85
N GLN A 57 18.33 -10.04 -4.33
CA GLN A 57 19.59 -9.30 -4.42
C GLN A 57 19.94 -8.71 -3.05
N ARG A 58 21.20 -8.30 -2.87
CA ARG A 58 21.64 -7.61 -1.65
C ARG A 58 21.15 -6.16 -1.69
N VAL A 59 20.68 -5.65 -0.56
CA VAL A 59 20.17 -4.28 -0.43
C VAL A 59 21.07 -3.48 0.50
N THR A 60 21.76 -2.46 -0.01
CA THR A 60 22.73 -1.64 0.71
C THR A 60 22.10 -0.96 1.93
N LEU A 61 20.91 -0.38 1.80
CA LEU A 61 20.14 0.22 2.90
C LEU A 61 19.93 -0.77 4.06
N ASN A 62 19.82 -2.06 3.75
CA ASN A 62 19.67 -3.14 4.72
C ASN A 62 20.98 -3.90 4.95
N MET A 63 22.12 -3.19 4.96
CA MET A 63 23.47 -3.73 5.16
C MET A 63 23.85 -4.91 4.25
N GLY A 64 23.32 -4.92 3.02
CA GLY A 64 23.57 -5.97 2.05
C GLY A 64 22.83 -7.28 2.34
N MET A 65 21.74 -7.27 3.14
CA MET A 65 20.87 -8.42 3.34
C MET A 65 20.24 -8.84 1.99
N PRO A 66 20.26 -10.15 1.65
CA PRO A 66 19.60 -10.66 0.46
C PRO A 66 18.07 -10.73 0.65
N MET A 67 17.32 -10.03 -0.20
CA MET A 67 15.85 -10.07 -0.21
C MET A 67 15.30 -9.77 -1.61
N PRO A 68 14.02 -10.07 -1.89
CA PRO A 68 13.38 -9.66 -3.14
C PRO A 68 13.47 -8.15 -3.34
N THR A 69 14.16 -7.71 -4.40
CA THR A 69 14.33 -6.29 -4.70
C THR A 69 14.55 -6.07 -6.19
N TRP A 70 13.98 -5.00 -6.74
CA TRP A 70 14.12 -4.65 -8.15
C TRP A 70 15.47 -3.96 -8.45
N PHE A 71 15.95 -3.13 -7.53
CA PHE A 71 17.21 -2.40 -7.65
C PHE A 71 17.77 -2.13 -6.26
N ASP A 72 19.04 -1.74 -6.16
CA ASP A 72 19.63 -1.44 -4.87
C ASP A 72 19.13 -0.08 -4.31
N ILE A 73 18.91 -0.02 -3.00
CA ILE A 73 18.49 1.21 -2.31
C ILE A 73 19.64 1.61 -1.38
N HIS A 74 20.05 2.88 -1.46
CA HIS A 74 21.16 3.40 -0.64
C HIS A 74 20.70 4.34 0.49
N GLY A 75 19.47 4.84 0.45
CA GLY A 75 18.91 5.79 1.42
C GLY A 75 17.41 5.99 1.23
N LEU A 76 16.74 6.52 2.26
CA LEU A 76 15.34 6.93 2.22
C LEU A 76 15.23 8.46 2.39
N ASP A 77 16.04 9.19 1.64
CA ASP A 77 16.02 10.65 1.58
C ASP A 77 16.16 11.13 0.13
N GLN A 78 15.74 12.37 -0.13
CA GLN A 78 15.70 12.92 -1.49
C GLN A 78 17.09 13.03 -2.16
N ASN A 79 18.17 13.06 -1.37
CA ASN A 79 19.54 13.17 -1.88
C ASN A 79 20.24 11.80 -1.95
N ALA A 80 19.55 10.72 -1.58
CA ALA A 80 20.09 9.38 -1.66
C ALA A 80 20.51 9.05 -3.09
N LYS A 81 21.68 8.44 -3.22
CA LYS A 81 22.12 7.90 -4.51
C LYS A 81 21.15 6.80 -4.96
N GLU A 82 20.69 6.85 -6.20
CA GLU A 82 19.88 5.79 -6.79
C GLU A 82 20.73 4.82 -7.63
N ASP A 83 20.37 3.54 -7.62
CA ASP A 83 20.99 2.48 -8.43
C ASP A 83 20.46 2.54 -9.87
N GLN A 84 20.93 3.51 -10.64
CA GLN A 84 20.53 3.68 -12.04
C GLN A 84 20.66 2.38 -12.87
N PRO A 85 21.79 1.64 -12.84
CA PRO A 85 21.89 0.38 -13.57
C PRO A 85 20.84 -0.66 -13.14
N GLY A 86 20.52 -0.77 -11.84
CA GLY A 86 19.48 -1.66 -11.35
C GLY A 86 18.08 -1.25 -11.80
N ILE A 87 17.77 0.05 -11.74
CA ILE A 87 16.49 0.62 -12.21
C ILE A 87 16.30 0.34 -13.70
N GLU A 88 17.33 0.60 -14.53
CA GLU A 88 17.31 0.34 -15.97
C GLU A 88 17.13 -1.15 -16.26
N LYS A 89 17.84 -2.02 -15.53
CA LYS A 89 17.71 -3.49 -15.66
C LYS A 89 16.31 -3.98 -15.32
N SER A 90 15.72 -3.50 -14.23
CA SER A 90 14.35 -3.88 -13.83
C SER A 90 13.30 -3.30 -14.76
N SER A 91 13.51 -2.09 -15.27
CA SER A 91 12.65 -1.49 -16.30
C SER A 91 12.71 -2.30 -17.58
N LYS A 92 13.89 -2.78 -17.98
CA LYS A 92 14.05 -3.67 -19.13
C LYS A 92 13.33 -5.01 -18.94
N TYR A 93 13.38 -5.57 -17.73
CA TYR A 93 12.62 -6.79 -17.41
C TYR A 93 11.10 -6.56 -17.55
N LEU A 94 10.58 -5.43 -17.05
CA LEU A 94 9.17 -5.06 -17.26
C LEU A 94 8.85 -4.84 -18.75
N SER A 95 9.73 -4.20 -19.51
CA SER A 95 9.58 -4.06 -20.96
C SER A 95 9.52 -5.42 -21.66
N ASP A 96 10.29 -6.42 -21.22
CA ASP A 96 10.22 -7.76 -21.80
C ASP A 96 8.87 -8.43 -21.54
N LEU A 97 8.27 -8.26 -20.35
CA LEU A 97 6.92 -8.73 -20.05
C LEU A 97 5.85 -8.00 -20.89
N ILE A 98 6.02 -6.70 -21.13
CA ILE A 98 5.15 -5.94 -22.04
C ILE A 98 5.22 -6.52 -23.46
N GLU A 99 6.43 -6.78 -23.96
CA GLU A 99 6.64 -7.37 -25.30
C GLU A 99 6.05 -8.78 -25.41
N GLU A 100 6.08 -9.57 -24.34
CA GLU A 100 5.40 -10.88 -24.29
C GLU A 100 3.88 -10.76 -24.47
N GLU A 101 3.24 -9.80 -23.79
CA GLU A 101 1.80 -9.55 -23.94
C GLU A 101 1.45 -8.99 -25.33
N ILE A 102 2.31 -8.14 -25.91
CA ILE A 102 2.16 -7.64 -27.28
C ILE A 102 2.24 -8.80 -28.28
N LYS A 103 3.21 -9.70 -28.15
CA LYS A 103 3.32 -10.93 -28.96
C LYS A 103 2.12 -11.85 -28.76
N GLY A 104 1.51 -11.83 -27.57
CA GLY A 104 0.25 -12.49 -27.24
C GLY A 104 -0.99 -11.86 -27.89
N GLY A 105 -0.85 -10.74 -28.60
CA GLY A 105 -1.92 -10.08 -29.35
C GLY A 105 -2.63 -8.95 -28.61
N ILE A 106 -2.10 -8.47 -27.49
CA ILE A 106 -2.63 -7.33 -26.75
C ILE A 106 -1.98 -6.05 -27.26
N SER A 107 -2.78 -5.08 -27.75
CA SER A 107 -2.25 -3.77 -28.18
C SER A 107 -1.55 -3.06 -27.02
N PRO A 108 -0.44 -2.35 -27.22
CA PRO A 108 0.25 -1.63 -26.14
C PRO A 108 -0.65 -0.66 -25.35
N GLU A 109 -1.58 0.01 -26.03
CA GLU A 109 -2.57 0.93 -25.44
C GLU A 109 -3.60 0.21 -24.54
N ARG A 110 -3.58 -1.12 -24.52
CA ARG A 110 -4.39 -1.99 -23.66
C ARG A 110 -3.54 -2.71 -22.60
N ILE A 111 -2.27 -2.34 -22.47
CA ILE A 111 -1.37 -2.82 -21.42
C ILE A 111 -1.14 -1.69 -20.44
N MET A 112 -1.53 -1.88 -19.19
CA MET A 112 -1.16 -0.99 -18.09
C MET A 112 -0.02 -1.60 -17.29
N VAL A 113 0.85 -0.75 -16.77
CA VAL A 113 1.86 -1.15 -15.78
C VAL A 113 1.59 -0.45 -14.46
N GLY A 114 2.05 -1.03 -13.37
CA GLY A 114 1.94 -0.38 -12.08
C GLY A 114 2.80 -1.03 -11.04
N GLY A 115 2.74 -0.47 -9.84
CA GLY A 115 3.37 -1.09 -8.70
C GLY A 115 3.23 -0.27 -7.44
N PHE A 116 3.69 -0.88 -6.36
CA PHE A 116 3.76 -0.28 -5.04
C PHE A 116 5.20 0.03 -4.65
N SER A 117 5.44 1.17 -4.01
CA SER A 117 6.77 1.55 -3.52
C SER A 117 7.82 1.45 -4.64
N MET A 118 8.95 0.78 -4.44
CA MET A 118 9.95 0.62 -5.50
C MET A 118 9.44 -0.08 -6.78
N GLY A 119 8.41 -0.94 -6.69
CA GLY A 119 7.77 -1.52 -7.86
C GLY A 119 7.06 -0.48 -8.73
N GLY A 120 6.42 0.50 -8.08
CA GLY A 120 5.85 1.67 -8.75
C GLY A 120 6.90 2.54 -9.43
N ALA A 121 8.08 2.69 -8.81
CA ALA A 121 9.19 3.46 -9.36
C ALA A 121 9.71 2.82 -10.67
N VAL A 122 9.86 1.49 -10.69
CA VAL A 122 10.17 0.73 -11.92
C VAL A 122 9.08 0.91 -12.97
N ALA A 123 7.80 0.81 -12.57
CA ALA A 123 6.68 0.94 -13.50
C ALA A 123 6.65 2.33 -14.17
N ILE A 124 6.85 3.40 -13.41
CA ILE A 124 6.96 4.77 -13.92
C ILE A 124 8.14 4.86 -14.89
N HIS A 125 9.34 4.44 -14.47
CA HIS A 125 10.53 4.55 -15.32
C HIS A 125 10.37 3.78 -16.64
N ALA A 126 9.88 2.54 -16.58
CA ALA A 126 9.63 1.72 -17.76
C ALA A 126 8.57 2.34 -18.69
N ALA A 127 7.46 2.84 -18.14
CA ALA A 127 6.39 3.43 -18.95
C ALA A 127 6.84 4.71 -19.67
N LEU A 128 7.55 5.60 -18.98
CA LEU A 128 8.02 6.86 -19.54
C LEU A 128 9.13 6.67 -20.59
N THR A 129 9.95 5.62 -20.45
CA THR A 129 11.04 5.29 -21.39
C THR A 129 10.61 4.30 -22.48
N SER A 130 9.44 3.68 -22.37
CA SER A 130 8.92 2.71 -23.33
C SER A 130 8.85 3.27 -24.76
N PRO A 131 9.21 2.49 -25.80
CA PRO A 131 8.96 2.91 -27.19
C PRO A 131 7.47 2.90 -27.56
N HIS A 132 6.63 2.24 -26.75
CA HIS A 132 5.19 2.11 -26.98
C HIS A 132 4.39 3.12 -26.17
N THR A 133 3.21 3.48 -26.67
CA THR A 133 2.21 4.19 -25.86
C THR A 133 1.39 3.16 -25.09
N LEU A 134 1.60 3.09 -23.76
CA LEU A 134 0.90 2.17 -22.88
C LEU A 134 -0.52 2.66 -22.54
N GLY A 135 -1.35 1.76 -22.03
CA GLY A 135 -2.72 2.06 -21.60
C GLY A 135 -2.82 2.90 -20.33
N GLY A 136 -1.78 2.89 -19.48
CA GLY A 136 -1.71 3.71 -18.28
C GLY A 136 -0.69 3.22 -17.25
N VAL A 137 -0.51 4.02 -16.19
CA VAL A 137 0.37 3.71 -15.05
C VAL A 137 -0.39 3.81 -13.74
N LEU A 138 -0.31 2.77 -12.91
CA LEU A 138 -0.77 2.74 -11.52
C LEU A 138 0.43 2.89 -10.58
N ALA A 139 0.58 4.05 -9.96
CA ALA A 139 1.72 4.41 -9.12
C ALA A 139 1.29 4.53 -7.65
N LEU A 140 1.40 3.44 -6.87
CA LEU A 140 0.96 3.42 -5.47
C LEU A 140 2.13 3.64 -4.52
N SER A 141 2.01 4.61 -3.62
CA SER A 141 2.99 4.94 -2.56
C SER A 141 4.44 4.95 -3.05
N THR A 142 4.72 5.70 -4.13
CA THR A 142 5.96 5.60 -4.92
C THR A 142 6.52 6.95 -5.35
N TRP A 143 7.66 6.93 -6.06
CA TRP A 143 8.36 8.10 -6.58
C TRP A 143 8.83 7.89 -8.03
N LEU A 144 9.12 8.98 -8.75
CA LEU A 144 9.84 8.98 -10.02
C LEU A 144 11.33 8.78 -9.76
N PRO A 145 11.91 7.63 -10.12
CA PRO A 145 13.34 7.42 -9.95
C PRO A 145 14.11 8.19 -11.02
N LEU A 146 15.36 8.53 -10.71
CA LEU A 146 16.29 9.27 -11.56
C LEU A 146 15.73 10.64 -12.00
N SER A 147 14.88 11.25 -11.18
CA SER A 147 14.11 12.45 -11.54
C SER A 147 14.98 13.63 -12.00
N THR A 148 16.19 13.79 -11.48
CA THR A 148 17.13 14.87 -11.84
C THR A 148 17.88 14.62 -13.14
N THR A 149 18.07 13.36 -13.52
CA THR A 149 18.79 12.94 -14.72
C THR A 149 17.85 12.37 -15.79
N PHE A 150 16.54 12.33 -15.53
CA PHE A 150 15.55 11.73 -16.41
C PHE A 150 15.62 12.37 -17.80
N PRO A 151 16.00 11.64 -18.85
CA PRO A 151 16.33 12.28 -20.11
C PRO A 151 15.07 12.74 -20.83
N LYS A 152 14.89 14.06 -20.96
CA LYS A 152 13.77 14.65 -21.73
C LYS A 152 13.70 14.10 -23.17
N ALA A 153 14.83 13.71 -23.75
CA ALA A 153 14.91 13.13 -25.09
C ALA A 153 14.23 11.74 -25.21
N LEU A 154 14.13 10.97 -24.12
CA LEU A 154 13.46 9.66 -24.11
C LEU A 154 11.93 9.78 -24.21
N ILE A 155 11.38 10.98 -24.00
CA ILE A 155 9.96 11.30 -24.01
C ILE A 155 9.52 11.81 -25.41
N SER A 156 10.33 11.57 -26.46
CA SER A 156 10.05 12.06 -27.81
C SER A 156 8.79 11.42 -28.41
N GLY A 157 7.79 12.25 -28.73
CA GLY A 157 6.58 11.91 -29.48
C GLY A 157 5.26 12.35 -28.84
N ASP A 158 4.40 13.04 -29.60
CA ASP A 158 3.11 13.60 -29.15
C ASP A 158 2.11 12.57 -28.58
N LYS A 159 2.33 11.26 -28.82
CA LYS A 159 1.48 10.19 -28.28
C LYS A 159 1.80 9.82 -26.83
N LYS A 160 3.07 9.96 -26.38
CA LYS A 160 3.48 9.59 -25.01
C LYS A 160 2.90 10.52 -23.95
N VAL A 161 2.77 11.82 -24.26
CA VAL A 161 2.22 12.83 -23.33
C VAL A 161 0.75 12.62 -22.95
N ASN A 162 0.06 11.68 -23.62
CA ASN A 162 -1.31 11.29 -23.32
C ASN A 162 -1.41 10.00 -22.49
N LEU A 163 -0.30 9.42 -22.03
CA LEU A 163 -0.30 8.28 -21.11
C LEU A 163 -1.05 8.65 -19.82
N PRO A 164 -2.16 7.97 -19.48
CA PRO A 164 -2.84 8.17 -18.20
C PRO A 164 -2.00 7.66 -17.04
N ILE A 165 -1.88 8.46 -15.98
CA ILE A 165 -1.17 8.08 -14.75
C ILE A 165 -2.11 8.36 -13.58
N LEU A 166 -2.42 7.33 -12.81
CA LEU A 166 -3.00 7.45 -11.49
C LEU A 166 -1.89 7.22 -10.46
N GLN A 167 -1.59 8.25 -9.69
CA GLN A 167 -0.72 8.16 -8.53
C GLN A 167 -1.56 8.26 -7.25
N CYS A 168 -1.31 7.34 -6.34
CA CYS A 168 -1.99 7.24 -5.06
C CYS A 168 -0.94 7.24 -3.94
N HIS A 169 -1.20 7.95 -2.84
CA HIS A 169 -0.21 8.06 -1.75
C HIS A 169 -0.83 8.36 -0.40
N GLY A 170 -0.22 7.85 0.67
CA GLY A 170 -0.68 8.09 2.04
C GLY A 170 -0.08 9.36 2.64
N ASP A 171 -0.89 10.20 3.29
CA ASP A 171 -0.39 11.46 3.86
C ASP A 171 0.47 11.27 5.15
N GLN A 172 0.50 10.05 5.71
CA GLN A 172 1.34 9.64 6.84
C GLN A 172 2.41 8.62 6.45
N ASP A 173 2.71 8.45 5.16
CA ASP A 173 3.77 7.56 4.71
C ASP A 173 5.15 8.04 5.19
N SER A 174 5.74 7.32 6.14
CA SER A 174 7.06 7.63 6.71
C SER A 174 8.22 7.00 5.93
N MET A 175 7.94 6.11 4.98
CA MET A 175 8.95 5.37 4.21
C MET A 175 9.24 6.07 2.89
N VAL A 176 8.19 6.27 2.10
CA VAL A 176 8.20 7.07 0.89
C VAL A 176 7.39 8.31 1.22
N GLN A 177 8.06 9.36 1.69
CA GLN A 177 7.35 10.56 2.15
C GLN A 177 6.43 11.11 1.05
N VAL A 178 5.20 11.50 1.41
CA VAL A 178 4.22 12.05 0.45
C VAL A 178 4.75 13.21 -0.39
N GLN A 179 5.74 13.94 0.12
CA GLN A 179 6.43 14.99 -0.62
C GLN A 179 7.13 14.47 -1.88
N TRP A 180 7.65 13.24 -1.89
CA TRP A 180 8.28 12.64 -3.07
C TRP A 180 7.24 12.31 -4.14
N ALA A 181 6.03 11.93 -3.74
CA ALA A 181 4.93 11.73 -4.66
C ALA A 181 4.46 13.04 -5.30
N ARG A 182 4.32 14.10 -4.49
CA ARG A 182 4.04 15.46 -5.01
C ARG A 182 5.13 15.93 -6.00
N LEU A 183 6.40 15.67 -5.70
CA LEU A 183 7.51 15.99 -6.61
C LEU A 183 7.47 15.14 -7.89
N THR A 184 7.04 13.89 -7.79
CA THR A 184 6.84 12.98 -8.92
C THR A 184 5.78 13.52 -9.86
N GLU A 185 4.61 13.90 -9.33
CA GLU A 185 3.56 14.58 -10.10
C GLU A 185 4.11 15.83 -10.80
N GLN A 186 4.78 16.72 -10.07
CA GLN A 186 5.34 17.95 -10.62
C GLN A 186 6.36 17.67 -11.74
N GLY A 187 7.27 16.71 -11.53
CA GLY A 187 8.28 16.31 -12.50
C GLY A 187 7.66 15.75 -13.78
N ILE A 188 6.69 14.84 -13.65
CA ILE A 188 6.02 14.22 -14.80
C ILE A 188 5.15 15.23 -15.55
N LYS A 189 4.42 16.11 -14.85
CA LYS A 189 3.67 17.21 -15.49
C LYS A 189 4.60 18.18 -16.22
N ALA A 190 5.77 18.50 -15.65
CA ALA A 190 6.78 19.34 -16.28
C ALA A 190 7.41 18.71 -17.53
N MET A 191 7.35 17.38 -17.67
CA MET A 191 7.72 16.66 -18.90
C MET A 191 6.63 16.70 -19.98
N GLY A 192 5.46 17.28 -19.69
CA GLY A 192 4.37 17.49 -20.65
C GLY A 192 3.23 16.47 -20.57
N PHE A 193 3.28 15.51 -19.63
CA PHE A 193 2.18 14.55 -19.42
C PHE A 193 0.98 15.26 -18.81
N LYS A 194 -0.14 15.25 -19.54
CA LYS A 194 -1.35 16.00 -19.15
C LYS A 194 -2.40 15.15 -18.43
N GLN A 195 -2.39 13.84 -18.66
CA GLN A 195 -3.35 12.91 -18.07
C GLN A 195 -2.80 12.34 -16.77
N TYR A 196 -2.72 13.19 -15.75
CA TYR A 196 -2.16 12.84 -14.44
C TYR A 196 -3.17 13.11 -13.34
N THR A 197 -3.50 12.07 -12.58
CA THR A 197 -4.36 12.15 -11.40
C THR A 197 -3.53 11.77 -10.19
N PHE A 198 -3.46 12.66 -9.20
CA PHE A 198 -2.80 12.40 -7.92
C PHE A 198 -3.83 12.40 -6.80
N LYS A 199 -3.89 11.32 -6.02
CA LYS A 199 -4.81 11.14 -4.90
C LYS A 199 -4.03 10.88 -3.62
N GLU A 200 -4.34 11.66 -2.59
CA GLU A 200 -3.78 11.50 -1.24
C GLU A 200 -4.84 10.93 -0.30
N TYR A 201 -4.48 9.90 0.46
CA TYR A 201 -5.38 9.23 1.40
C TYR A 201 -5.00 9.58 2.83
N ARG A 202 -5.97 10.12 3.55
CA ARG A 202 -5.77 10.65 4.91
C ARG A 202 -5.51 9.54 5.92
N ASN A 203 -4.51 9.74 6.77
CA ASN A 203 -4.03 8.81 7.79
C ASN A 203 -3.51 7.47 7.22
N MET A 204 -3.26 7.40 5.91
CA MET A 204 -2.66 6.22 5.30
C MET A 204 -1.14 6.33 5.42
N GLU A 205 -0.52 5.30 5.97
CA GLU A 205 0.94 5.15 6.07
C GLU A 205 1.52 4.49 4.80
N HIS A 206 2.65 3.78 4.91
CA HIS A 206 3.24 3.03 3.79
C HIS A 206 2.49 1.72 3.52
N SER A 207 1.23 1.83 3.09
CA SER A 207 0.33 0.70 2.85
C SER A 207 -0.62 1.00 1.68
N SER A 208 -1.59 0.11 1.47
CA SER A 208 -2.76 0.32 0.60
C SER A 208 -4.04 0.30 1.43
N CYS A 209 -5.14 0.70 0.79
CA CYS A 209 -6.30 1.18 1.52
C CYS A 209 -7.57 1.05 0.66
N ASN A 210 -8.75 0.90 1.25
CA ASN A 210 -9.97 0.55 0.48
C ASN A 210 -10.42 1.62 -0.52
N GLU A 211 -10.38 2.90 -0.17
CA GLU A 211 -10.67 4.01 -1.09
C GLU A 211 -9.68 4.01 -2.24
N GLU A 212 -8.38 3.81 -1.96
CA GLU A 212 -7.35 3.68 -2.99
C GLU A 212 -7.64 2.50 -3.93
N MET A 213 -8.00 1.34 -3.39
CA MET A 213 -8.24 0.17 -4.21
C MET A 213 -9.56 0.25 -4.99
N GLU A 214 -10.55 1.01 -4.50
CA GLU A 214 -11.76 1.36 -5.26
C GLU A 214 -11.45 2.36 -6.38
N ASP A 215 -10.52 3.29 -6.17
CA ASP A 215 -10.03 4.18 -7.22
C ASP A 215 -9.23 3.44 -8.29
N VAL A 216 -8.37 2.49 -7.90
CA VAL A 216 -7.67 1.58 -8.83
C VAL A 216 -8.65 0.75 -9.66
N LYS A 217 -9.79 0.37 -9.08
CA LYS A 217 -10.82 -0.44 -9.74
C LYS A 217 -11.67 0.33 -10.74
N ASP A 218 -11.90 1.62 -10.50
CA ASP A 218 -12.67 2.50 -11.39
C ASP A 218 -12.12 3.93 -11.41
N GLU A 219 -10.98 4.11 -12.09
CA GLU A 219 -10.36 5.43 -12.27
C GLU A 219 -11.29 6.45 -12.97
N ASN A 220 -12.35 5.97 -13.64
CA ASN A 220 -13.32 6.81 -14.36
C ASN A 220 -14.57 7.15 -13.54
N LYS A 221 -14.62 6.77 -12.26
CA LYS A 221 -15.78 7.02 -11.38
C LYS A 221 -16.01 8.52 -11.18
N GLU A 222 -14.96 9.31 -10.96
CA GLU A 222 -15.05 10.76 -10.74
C GLU A 222 -15.50 11.51 -12.00
N LYS A 223 -14.87 11.27 -13.16
CA LYS A 223 -15.30 11.87 -14.44
C LYS A 223 -16.77 11.57 -14.76
N ARG A 224 -17.23 10.34 -14.49
CA ARG A 224 -18.63 9.95 -14.66
C ARG A 224 -19.58 10.63 -13.65
N ASN A 225 -19.10 10.89 -12.43
CA ASN A 225 -19.88 11.60 -11.41
C ASN A 225 -19.98 13.11 -11.68
N GLU A 226 -18.92 13.73 -12.19
CA GLU A 226 -18.89 15.12 -12.65
C GLU A 226 -19.80 15.32 -13.87
N ASP A 227 -19.71 14.44 -14.88
CA ASP A 227 -20.58 14.46 -16.07
C ASP A 227 -22.06 14.26 -15.72
N ARG A 228 -22.35 13.48 -14.68
CA ARG A 228 -23.70 13.28 -14.14
C ARG A 228 -24.19 14.51 -13.36
N HIS A 229 -23.33 15.15 -12.57
CA HIS A 229 -23.66 16.39 -11.86
C HIS A 229 -23.88 17.57 -12.82
N ALA A 230 -23.11 17.63 -13.91
CA ALA A 230 -23.30 18.61 -14.96
C ALA A 230 -24.64 18.41 -15.70
N ARG A 231 -25.03 17.16 -15.98
CA ARG A 231 -26.33 16.83 -16.60
C ARG A 231 -27.53 17.06 -15.70
N ASN A 232 -27.39 16.88 -14.38
CA ASN A 232 -28.48 17.04 -13.42
C ASN A 232 -28.75 18.49 -13.00
N LYS A 233 -27.93 19.48 -13.41
CA LYS A 233 -28.22 20.90 -13.14
C LYS A 233 -29.32 21.48 -14.03
N ASP A 234 -29.67 20.83 -15.14
CA ASP A 234 -30.66 21.34 -16.09
C ASP A 234 -32.08 20.79 -15.90
N THR A 235 -32.29 19.85 -14.99
CA THR A 235 -33.64 19.32 -14.72
C THR A 235 -33.91 19.06 -13.24
N ASP A 236 -34.86 19.84 -12.75
CA ASP A 236 -35.92 19.46 -11.82
C ASP A 236 -35.83 20.01 -10.39
N ASN A 237 -36.86 20.81 -10.12
CA ASN A 237 -37.16 21.52 -8.91
C ASN A 237 -38.30 20.75 -8.23
N ARG A 238 -37.99 19.65 -7.53
CA ARG A 238 -38.93 18.94 -6.63
C ARG A 238 -38.20 18.39 -5.41
N PRO A 239 -38.82 18.41 -4.21
CA PRO A 239 -38.21 17.87 -3.01
C PRO A 239 -38.34 16.34 -3.02
N ASP A 240 -37.22 15.65 -3.19
CA ASP A 240 -37.16 14.19 -3.13
C ASP A 240 -37.33 13.69 -1.69
N ARG A 241 -38.37 12.88 -1.47
CA ARG A 241 -38.78 12.32 -0.17
C ARG A 241 -38.12 10.96 0.14
N ASN A 242 -37.12 10.53 -0.63
CA ASN A 242 -36.38 9.28 -0.37
C ASN A 242 -34.89 9.49 -0.12
N LYS A 243 -34.55 10.51 0.70
CA LYS A 243 -33.21 10.61 1.29
C LYS A 243 -33.08 9.63 2.46
N LEU A 244 -33.08 8.32 2.15
CA LEU A 244 -32.45 7.33 3.03
C LEU A 244 -30.97 7.70 3.04
N ALA A 245 -30.54 8.30 4.14
CA ALA A 245 -29.18 8.69 4.38
C ALA A 245 -28.29 7.44 4.28
N TYR A 246 -27.66 7.26 3.13
CA TYR A 246 -26.37 6.58 3.04
C TYR A 246 -25.38 7.46 3.78
N THR A 247 -25.38 7.36 5.12
CA THR A 247 -24.35 7.92 5.98
C THR A 247 -23.07 7.17 5.70
N ASP A 248 -22.12 7.92 5.14
CA ASP A 248 -20.69 7.80 5.25
C ASP A 248 -20.04 6.53 4.67
N ALA A 249 -19.57 6.70 3.45
CA ALA A 249 -18.68 5.82 2.69
C ALA A 249 -17.27 5.66 3.30
N CYS A 250 -17.13 5.72 4.63
CA CYS A 250 -15.85 5.53 5.34
C CYS A 250 -15.66 4.10 5.89
N ASN A 251 -16.58 3.16 5.61
CA ASN A 251 -16.65 1.88 6.33
C ASN A 251 -16.13 0.63 5.59
N LEU A 252 -15.37 0.74 4.50
CA LEU A 252 -14.87 -0.46 3.79
C LEU A 252 -13.48 -0.91 4.22
N TYR A 253 -12.79 -0.18 5.10
CA TYR A 253 -11.35 -0.31 5.31
C TYR A 253 -10.82 -1.58 5.97
N TRP A 254 -11.72 -2.35 6.53
CA TRP A 254 -11.46 -3.60 7.24
C TRP A 254 -12.67 -4.46 6.92
N ASP A 255 -12.58 -5.78 6.81
CA ASP A 255 -13.69 -6.68 6.44
C ASP A 255 -14.93 -6.63 7.38
N TYR A 256 -15.03 -5.60 8.22
CA TYR A 256 -16.20 -5.24 8.99
C TYR A 256 -17.33 -4.69 8.12
N ALA A 257 -18.55 -5.12 8.43
CA ALA A 257 -19.79 -4.53 7.95
C ALA A 257 -20.75 -4.41 9.13
N MET A 258 -21.79 -3.59 9.04
CA MET A 258 -22.82 -3.58 10.08
C MET A 258 -24.20 -3.28 9.50
N ASP A 259 -25.22 -3.81 10.17
CA ASP A 259 -26.60 -3.38 10.02
C ASP A 259 -27.11 -2.86 11.39
N ASN A 260 -28.41 -2.55 11.49
CA ASN A 260 -28.98 -2.02 12.74
C ASN A 260 -28.98 -3.01 13.92
N ARG A 261 -28.61 -4.27 13.71
CA ARG A 261 -28.65 -5.35 14.70
C ARG A 261 -27.29 -5.96 14.98
N TYR A 262 -26.43 -6.09 13.97
CA TYR A 262 -25.16 -6.78 14.10
C TYR A 262 -24.01 -6.05 13.44
N VAL A 263 -22.84 -6.23 14.01
CA VAL A 263 -21.55 -6.00 13.37
C VAL A 263 -21.05 -7.34 12.84
N TYR A 264 -20.49 -7.33 11.65
CA TYR A 264 -19.92 -8.47 10.96
C TYR A 264 -18.44 -8.23 10.71
N PHE A 265 -17.62 -9.28 10.65
CA PHE A 265 -16.26 -9.29 10.16
C PHE A 265 -16.08 -10.50 9.23
N MET A 266 -15.65 -10.29 7.98
CA MET A 266 -15.58 -11.32 6.93
C MET A 266 -16.89 -12.13 6.78
N GLY A 267 -18.04 -11.46 6.97
CA GLY A 267 -19.36 -12.08 6.91
C GLY A 267 -19.81 -12.87 8.15
N LYS A 268 -19.02 -12.89 9.23
CA LYS A 268 -19.39 -13.51 10.52
C LYS A 268 -19.79 -12.45 11.55
N ILE A 269 -20.77 -12.72 12.40
CA ILE A 269 -21.18 -11.80 13.47
C ILE A 269 -20.02 -11.64 14.48
N VAL A 270 -19.72 -10.39 14.82
CA VAL A 270 -18.70 -9.97 15.80
C VAL A 270 -19.35 -9.96 17.18
N GLY A 271 -19.43 -11.14 17.80
CA GLY A 271 -19.90 -11.31 19.18
C GLY A 271 -21.13 -10.47 19.56
N ASP A 272 -21.03 -9.80 20.72
CA ASP A 272 -22.04 -8.87 21.23
C ASP A 272 -21.76 -7.40 20.85
N ALA A 273 -21.01 -7.17 19.77
CA ALA A 273 -20.61 -5.82 19.37
C ALA A 273 -21.82 -4.94 19.10
N ASN A 274 -21.84 -3.75 19.71
CA ASN A 274 -22.98 -2.84 19.59
C ASN A 274 -22.86 -1.98 18.31
N PRO A 275 -23.71 -2.20 17.29
CA PRO A 275 -23.61 -1.49 16.00
C PRO A 275 -23.83 0.02 16.13
N SER A 276 -24.64 0.47 17.08
CA SER A 276 -24.95 1.90 17.27
C SER A 276 -23.77 2.71 17.80
N THR A 277 -22.79 2.04 18.40
CA THR A 277 -21.59 2.67 18.97
C THR A 277 -20.30 2.14 18.33
N PHE A 278 -20.41 1.29 17.32
CA PHE A 278 -19.26 0.65 16.70
C PHE A 278 -18.45 1.65 15.89
N GLN A 279 -17.14 1.63 16.09
CA GLN A 279 -16.19 2.55 15.47
C GLN A 279 -14.95 1.78 15.05
N LEU A 280 -14.57 1.92 13.78
CA LEU A 280 -13.28 1.46 13.30
C LEU A 280 -12.17 2.34 13.88
N ILE A 281 -11.05 1.74 14.24
CA ILE A 281 -9.86 2.46 14.71
C ILE A 281 -8.85 2.52 13.56
N ASN A 282 -8.04 1.47 13.38
CA ASN A 282 -7.15 1.21 12.24
C ASN A 282 -6.42 -0.14 12.49
N ASP A 283 -5.58 -0.62 11.58
CA ASP A 283 -4.74 -1.83 11.77
C ASP A 283 -5.55 -3.09 12.17
N GLY A 284 -6.78 -3.22 11.67
CA GLY A 284 -7.69 -4.32 12.05
C GLY A 284 -8.38 -4.14 13.41
N TYR A 285 -8.07 -3.09 14.16
CA TYR A 285 -8.72 -2.76 15.42
C TYR A 285 -10.03 -1.98 15.21
N ALA A 286 -11.01 -2.29 16.06
CA ALA A 286 -12.29 -1.59 16.15
C ALA A 286 -12.75 -1.55 17.61
N LYS A 287 -13.77 -0.76 17.91
CA LYS A 287 -14.36 -0.67 19.25
C LYS A 287 -15.85 -0.45 19.20
N ASP A 288 -16.52 -0.73 20.31
CA ASP A 288 -17.80 -0.11 20.64
C ASP A 288 -17.68 0.65 21.97
N HIS A 289 -18.81 1.02 22.59
CA HIS A 289 -18.79 1.72 23.88
C HIS A 289 -18.25 0.88 25.05
N LYS A 290 -18.14 -0.44 24.89
CA LYS A 290 -17.81 -1.40 25.95
C LYS A 290 -16.51 -2.17 25.70
N GLU A 291 -16.26 -2.56 24.46
CA GLU A 291 -15.22 -3.52 24.11
C GLU A 291 -14.32 -3.03 22.96
N ILE A 292 -13.11 -3.58 22.88
CA ILE A 292 -12.19 -3.46 21.74
C ILE A 292 -12.17 -4.79 20.99
N TYR A 293 -12.05 -4.72 19.67
CA TYR A 293 -11.98 -5.85 18.75
C TYR A 293 -10.74 -5.75 17.87
N TYR A 294 -10.15 -6.90 17.52
CA TYR A 294 -9.13 -7.04 16.49
C TYR A 294 -9.58 -8.12 15.49
N MET A 295 -9.75 -7.76 14.23
CA MET A 295 -10.21 -8.67 13.16
C MET A 295 -11.42 -9.54 13.54
N GLY A 296 -12.43 -8.93 14.15
CA GLY A 296 -13.69 -9.57 14.57
C GLY A 296 -13.63 -10.27 15.93
N GLU A 297 -12.46 -10.37 16.56
CA GLU A 297 -12.28 -11.02 17.85
C GLU A 297 -12.18 -9.98 18.97
N LYS A 298 -12.89 -10.20 20.09
CA LYS A 298 -12.79 -9.34 21.27
C LYS A 298 -11.38 -9.44 21.87
N ILE A 299 -10.83 -8.28 22.27
CA ILE A 299 -9.60 -8.22 23.06
C ILE A 299 -9.97 -8.18 24.54
N GLU A 300 -9.56 -9.21 25.26
CA GLU A 300 -9.83 -9.28 26.70
C GLU A 300 -9.08 -8.19 27.48
N TYR A 301 -9.75 -7.66 28.49
CA TYR A 301 -9.23 -6.64 29.40
C TYR A 301 -8.81 -5.31 28.73
N ALA A 302 -9.21 -5.06 27.48
CA ALA A 302 -8.91 -3.80 26.80
C ALA A 302 -10.03 -2.77 27.00
N SER A 303 -9.75 -1.69 27.74
CA SER A 303 -10.72 -0.60 27.95
C SER A 303 -10.78 0.35 26.74
N PRO A 304 -11.96 0.54 26.10
CA PRO A 304 -12.11 1.47 24.98
C PRO A 304 -11.82 2.93 25.30
N HIS A 305 -11.91 3.30 26.58
CA HIS A 305 -11.74 4.69 27.04
C HIS A 305 -10.27 5.11 27.08
N THR A 306 -9.37 4.16 27.29
CA THR A 306 -7.92 4.42 27.37
C THR A 306 -7.15 3.76 26.24
N PHE A 307 -7.85 3.21 25.25
CA PHE A 307 -7.21 2.47 24.16
C PHE A 307 -6.48 3.43 23.22
N GLN A 308 -5.22 3.12 22.94
CA GLN A 308 -4.35 3.86 22.06
C GLN A 308 -3.70 2.88 21.08
N LEU A 309 -3.91 3.11 19.78
CA LEU A 309 -3.18 2.40 18.74
C LEU A 309 -1.76 2.98 18.63
N LEU A 310 -0.75 2.11 18.58
CA LEU A 310 0.66 2.49 18.47
C LEU A 310 1.27 2.15 17.10
N GLY A 311 0.52 1.48 16.23
CA GLY A 311 0.94 1.06 14.88
C GLY A 311 1.74 -0.24 14.88
N TYR A 312 1.94 -0.80 13.67
CA TYR A 312 2.69 -2.05 13.45
C TYR A 312 2.16 -3.25 14.25
N GLY A 313 0.85 -3.25 14.52
CA GLY A 313 0.18 -4.27 15.32
C GLY A 313 0.19 -4.02 16.82
N TYR A 314 0.91 -3.02 17.33
CA TYR A 314 0.90 -2.69 18.76
C TYR A 314 -0.23 -1.73 19.14
N ALA A 315 -0.83 -1.97 20.30
CA ALA A 315 -1.78 -1.07 20.94
C ALA A 315 -1.62 -1.12 22.46
N LYS A 316 -2.15 -0.15 23.17
CA LYS A 316 -2.13 -0.14 24.64
C LYS A 316 -3.41 0.43 25.25
N THR A 317 -3.65 0.10 26.50
CA THR A 317 -4.54 0.82 27.41
C THR A 317 -3.69 1.60 28.42
N SER A 318 -4.32 2.16 29.44
CA SER A 318 -3.61 2.76 30.59
C SER A 318 -2.84 1.74 31.45
N PHE A 319 -3.07 0.43 31.28
CA PHE A 319 -2.49 -0.60 32.16
C PHE A 319 -1.95 -1.84 31.44
N ALA A 320 -2.26 -2.02 30.15
CA ALA A 320 -1.86 -3.21 29.39
C ALA A 320 -1.39 -2.83 27.99
N VAL A 321 -0.52 -3.66 27.43
CA VAL A 321 -0.03 -3.54 26.05
C VAL A 321 -0.43 -4.79 25.29
N TYR A 322 -0.76 -4.61 24.01
CA TYR A 322 -1.23 -5.66 23.13
C TYR A 322 -0.40 -5.68 21.85
N TYR A 323 -0.17 -6.89 21.34
CA TYR A 323 0.25 -7.11 19.97
C TYR A 323 -0.86 -7.90 19.26
N LEU A 324 -1.49 -7.27 18.27
CA LEU A 324 -2.71 -7.75 17.62
C LEU A 324 -3.81 -7.99 18.67
N ASN A 325 -4.31 -9.22 18.80
CA ASN A 325 -5.33 -9.56 19.79
C ASN A 325 -4.78 -10.11 21.12
N LYS A 326 -3.46 -10.07 21.37
CA LYS A 326 -2.84 -10.68 22.55
C LYS A 326 -2.18 -9.65 23.44
N GLU A 327 -2.50 -9.72 24.74
CA GLU A 327 -1.79 -8.97 25.77
C GLU A 327 -0.32 -9.43 25.87
N ILE A 328 0.59 -8.48 26.00
CA ILE A 328 2.01 -8.69 26.24
C ILE A 328 2.24 -8.67 27.74
N SER A 329 2.24 -9.84 28.37
CA SER A 329 2.40 -9.96 29.81
C SER A 329 3.73 -9.37 30.29
N GLY A 330 3.66 -8.46 31.26
CA GLY A 330 4.82 -7.81 31.88
C GLY A 330 5.30 -6.53 31.20
N ALA A 331 4.72 -6.12 30.07
CA ALA A 331 5.06 -4.86 29.42
C ALA A 331 4.51 -3.66 30.19
N ASP A 332 5.31 -2.60 30.36
CA ASP A 332 4.88 -1.36 31.01
C ASP A 332 4.20 -0.41 30.02
N ALA A 333 2.86 -0.34 30.08
CA ALA A 333 2.06 0.52 29.24
C ALA A 333 2.41 2.03 29.31
N ASN A 334 2.96 2.51 30.44
CA ASN A 334 3.30 3.93 30.59
C ASN A 334 4.51 4.32 29.73
N SER A 335 5.53 3.48 29.72
CA SER A 335 6.78 3.71 28.98
C SER A 335 6.80 3.04 27.60
N PHE A 336 5.82 2.18 27.28
CA PHE A 336 5.78 1.43 26.04
C PHE A 336 5.73 2.33 24.78
N GLN A 337 6.66 2.06 23.88
CA GLN A 337 6.86 2.73 22.61
C GLN A 337 6.96 1.70 21.48
N SER A 338 6.08 1.83 20.47
CA SER A 338 6.26 1.14 19.18
C SER A 338 7.38 1.80 18.40
N LEU A 339 8.34 1.00 17.94
CA LEU A 339 9.52 1.46 17.22
C LEU A 339 9.40 1.25 15.70
N GLY A 340 8.39 0.49 15.25
CA GLY A 340 8.20 0.15 13.84
C GLY A 340 8.76 -1.23 13.48
N PHE A 341 8.32 -1.76 12.33
CA PHE A 341 8.75 -3.08 11.82
C PHE A 341 8.53 -4.26 12.80
N GLY A 342 7.54 -4.14 13.68
CA GLY A 342 7.26 -5.13 14.73
C GLY A 342 8.15 -5.01 15.97
N TYR A 343 9.10 -4.08 16.02
CA TYR A 343 9.86 -3.77 17.24
C TYR A 343 9.13 -2.78 18.14
N ALA A 344 9.28 -2.96 19.44
CA ALA A 344 8.81 -2.06 20.47
C ALA A 344 9.71 -2.14 21.71
N LYS A 345 9.62 -1.18 22.60
CA LYS A 345 10.31 -1.22 23.90
C LYS A 345 9.49 -0.53 24.98
N ASP A 346 9.75 -0.90 26.22
CA ASP A 346 9.39 -0.10 27.40
C ASP A 346 10.66 0.23 28.18
N GLU A 347 10.55 0.70 29.43
CA GLU A 347 11.71 1.04 30.26
C GLU A 347 12.59 -0.17 30.62
N ASP A 348 11.98 -1.36 30.73
CA ASP A 348 12.62 -2.57 31.23
C ASP A 348 13.02 -3.53 30.12
N ASP A 349 12.25 -3.58 29.03
CA ASP A 349 12.26 -4.65 28.04
C ASP A 349 12.14 -4.17 26.59
N VAL A 350 12.62 -5.02 25.69
CA VAL A 350 12.47 -4.84 24.24
C VAL A 350 11.66 -6.01 23.67
N PHE A 351 10.79 -5.72 22.71
CA PHE A 351 9.84 -6.66 22.14
C PHE A 351 9.96 -6.70 20.62
N TYR A 352 9.73 -7.89 20.06
CA TYR A 352 9.53 -8.12 18.64
C TYR A 352 8.25 -8.93 18.42
N MET A 353 7.30 -8.37 17.67
CA MET A 353 5.97 -8.93 17.40
C MET A 353 5.28 -9.45 18.68
N GLY A 354 5.31 -8.64 19.74
CA GLY A 354 4.72 -8.97 21.04
C GLY A 354 5.51 -9.95 21.91
N LYS A 355 6.71 -10.36 21.50
CA LYS A 355 7.59 -11.25 22.28
C LYS A 355 8.79 -10.50 22.81
N LYS A 356 9.06 -10.64 24.11
CA LYS A 356 10.28 -10.12 24.74
C LYS A 356 11.52 -10.71 24.06
N ILE A 357 12.43 -9.83 23.63
CA ILE A 357 13.75 -10.16 23.14
C ILE A 357 14.64 -10.37 24.35
N LYS A 358 15.22 -11.56 24.46
CA LYS A 358 16.07 -11.90 25.60
C LYS A 358 17.39 -11.12 25.53
N ASP A 359 17.84 -10.65 26.68
CA ASP A 359 19.14 -10.00 26.88
C ASP A 359 19.31 -8.66 26.13
N ALA A 360 18.23 -8.09 25.58
CA ALA A 360 18.23 -6.78 24.94
C ALA A 360 18.17 -5.63 25.95
N LEU A 361 18.92 -4.55 25.71
CA LEU A 361 19.00 -3.37 26.57
C LEU A 361 18.17 -2.19 25.99
N PRO A 362 17.00 -1.85 26.57
CA PRO A 362 16.09 -0.82 26.00
C PRO A 362 16.70 0.57 25.87
N SER A 363 17.59 0.93 26.80
CA SER A 363 18.24 2.25 26.87
C SER A 363 19.18 2.54 25.71
N SER A 364 19.68 1.50 25.03
CA SER A 364 20.61 1.60 23.91
C SER A 364 20.09 0.94 22.63
N PHE A 365 18.82 0.54 22.64
CA PHE A 365 18.22 -0.19 21.53
C PHE A 365 17.93 0.76 20.37
N GLU A 366 18.61 0.54 19.25
CA GLU A 366 18.55 1.37 18.05
C GLU A 366 18.42 0.52 16.78
N PHE A 367 17.79 1.09 15.76
CA PHE A 367 17.77 0.49 14.43
C PHE A 367 19.10 0.68 13.74
N ILE A 368 19.61 -0.40 13.19
CA ILE A 368 20.75 -0.36 12.27
C ILE A 368 20.31 -0.76 10.83
N GLY A 369 19.08 -1.26 10.67
CA GLY A 369 18.40 -1.49 9.39
C GLY A 369 16.93 -1.93 9.61
N THR A 370 16.19 -2.23 8.54
CA THR A 370 14.74 -2.56 8.64
C THR A 370 14.41 -3.84 9.44
N SER A 371 15.35 -4.79 9.51
CA SER A 371 15.20 -6.08 10.20
C SER A 371 16.21 -6.29 11.32
N TYR A 372 17.12 -5.34 11.53
CA TYR A 372 18.21 -5.44 12.49
C TYR A 372 18.21 -4.28 13.45
N THR A 373 18.36 -4.63 14.71
CA THR A 373 18.46 -3.70 15.83
C THR A 373 19.72 -4.01 16.61
N THR A 374 20.31 -3.03 17.28
CA THR A 374 21.47 -3.24 18.14
C THR A 374 21.19 -2.65 19.51
N ASP A 375 21.88 -3.17 20.50
CA ASP A 375 22.16 -2.47 21.74
C ASP A 375 23.67 -2.39 21.97
N TYR A 376 24.12 -1.85 23.10
CA TYR A 376 25.55 -1.75 23.40
C TYR A 376 26.31 -3.09 23.42
N SER A 377 25.61 -4.20 23.59
CA SER A 377 26.18 -5.53 23.79
C SER A 377 26.00 -6.46 22.59
N SER A 378 24.95 -6.25 21.80
CA SER A 378 24.39 -7.28 20.93
C SER A 378 23.71 -6.68 19.69
N ALA A 379 23.71 -7.42 18.59
CA ALA A 379 22.85 -7.15 17.43
C ALA A 379 21.75 -8.21 17.40
N PHE A 380 20.55 -7.83 16.96
CA PHE A 380 19.38 -8.70 16.88
C PHE A 380 18.74 -8.63 15.50
N CYS A 381 18.32 -9.77 14.95
CA CYS A 381 17.61 -9.89 13.68
C CYS A 381 16.21 -10.46 13.91
N LEU A 382 15.16 -9.72 13.57
CA LEU A 382 13.76 -10.13 13.74
C LEU A 382 13.51 -10.74 15.14
N GLY A 383 14.02 -10.06 16.16
CA GLY A 383 13.89 -10.46 17.57
C GLY A 383 14.80 -11.60 18.06
N LYS A 384 15.83 -11.99 17.30
CA LYS A 384 16.80 -13.03 17.70
C LYS A 384 18.21 -12.46 17.83
N HIS A 385 18.88 -12.84 18.93
CA HIS A 385 20.32 -12.58 19.18
C HIS A 385 21.19 -13.21 18.10
#